data_AF-A0A183L4C3-F1
#
_entry.id   AF-A0A183L4C3-F1
#
_cell.length_a   1.000
_cell.length_b   1.000
_cell.length_c   1.000
_cell.angle_alpha   90.00
_cell.angle_beta   90.00
_cell.angle_gamma   90.00
#
_symmetry.space_group_name_H-M   'P 1'
#
loop_
_entity.id
_entity.type
_entity.pdbx_description
1 polymer ?
#
loop_
_entity_poly.entity_id
_entity_poly.type
_entity_poly.pdbx_seq_one_letter_code
_entity_poly.pdbx_strand_id
1 'polypeptide(L)'
;VNVVVIIGKADSLTPDECSQFKQTILQELYNHNIKLYDFPESVAKLGGADESYSANEIRQARGRQPFAVVTSNNLVTLPDGRKVIYIF
;
A
#
# COMPACT_ATOMS: atom_id res chain seq x y z
N VAL A 1 3.94 17.27 8.52
CA VAL A 1 4.28 16.41 7.37
C VAL A 1 3.48 15.12 7.49
N ASN A 2 3.02 14.54 6.39
CA ASN A 2 2.30 13.27 6.39
C ASN A 2 3.26 12.14 6.00
N VAL A 3 3.24 11.02 6.73
CA VAL A 3 4.18 9.91 6.53
C VAL A 3 3.41 8.67 6.08
N VAL A 4 3.78 8.14 4.92
CA VAL A 4 3.29 6.84 4.42
C VAL A 4 4.50 5.93 4.25
N VAL A 5 4.45 4.75 4.86
CA VAL A 5 5.56 3.78 4.82
C VAL A 5 5.27 2.69 3.80
N ILE A 6 6.29 2.38 3.01
CA ILE A 6 6.28 1.34 1.99
C ILE A 6 7.40 0.32 2.27
N ILE A 7 7.12 -0.96 2.07
CA ILE A 7 8.11 -2.02 1.96
C ILE A 7 8.37 -2.16 0.47
N GLY A 8 9.52 -1.66 0.01
CA GLY A 8 9.95 -1.82 -1.38
C GLY A 8 10.45 -3.24 -1.66
N LYS A 9 10.43 -3.62 -2.95
CA LYS A 9 10.90 -4.93 -3.42
C LYS A 9 10.28 -6.09 -2.64
N ALA A 10 8.97 -5.99 -2.40
CA ALA A 10 8.24 -6.96 -1.58
C ALA A 10 8.22 -8.37 -2.19
N ASP A 11 8.49 -8.51 -3.48
CA ASP A 11 8.73 -9.78 -4.18
C ASP A 11 9.87 -10.61 -3.58
N SER A 12 10.80 -9.96 -2.88
CA SER A 12 11.93 -10.63 -2.21
C SER A 12 11.56 -11.29 -0.88
N LEU A 13 10.30 -11.17 -0.43
CA LEU A 13 9.80 -11.75 0.81
C LEU A 13 8.69 -12.75 0.50
N THR A 14 8.71 -13.89 1.18
CA THR A 14 7.54 -14.76 1.23
C THR A 14 6.38 -14.04 1.95
N PRO A 15 5.12 -14.48 1.76
CA PRO A 15 3.97 -13.86 2.45
C PRO A 15 4.12 -13.83 3.97
N ASP A 16 4.69 -14.89 4.56
CA ASP A 16 4.89 -15.00 6.01
C ASP A 16 5.97 -14.02 6.50
N GLU A 17 7.10 -13.95 5.79
CA GLU A 17 8.16 -12.98 6.09
C GLU A 17 7.66 -11.54 5.94
N CYS A 18 6.86 -11.26 4.92
CA CYS A 18 6.25 -9.93 4.73
C CYS A 18 5.31 -9.58 5.88
N SER A 19 4.47 -10.51 6.33
CA SER A 19 3.56 -10.32 7.46
C SER A 19 4.33 -10.02 8.76
N GLN A 20 5.36 -10.81 9.06
CA GLN A 20 6.23 -10.59 10.21
C GLN A 20 6.94 -9.24 10.14
N PHE A 21 7.49 -8.89 8.97
CA PHE A 21 8.20 -7.63 8.79
C PHE A 21 7.29 -6.41 8.96
N LYS A 22 6.04 -6.49 8.47
CA LYS A 22 5.03 -5.44 8.72
C LYS A 22 4.78 -5.23 10.21
N GLN A 23 4.68 -6.30 11.00
CA GLN A 23 4.49 -6.20 12.45
C GLN A 23 5.69 -5.53 13.13
N THR A 24 6.91 -5.94 12.76
CA THR A 24 8.14 -5.33 13.29
C THR A 24 8.22 -3.84 12.98
N ILE A 25 7.93 -3.42 11.74
CA ILE A 25 7.93 -2.00 11.36
C ILE A 25 6.91 -1.22 12.20
N LEU A 26 5.68 -1.74 12.37
CA LEU A 26 4.65 -1.06 13.16
C LEU A 26 5.05 -0.90 14.63
N GLN A 27 5.68 -1.92 15.21
CA GLN A 27 6.22 -1.85 16.57
C GLN A 27 7.33 -0.81 16.69
N GLU A 28 8.28 -0.79 15.77
CA GLU A 28 9.37 0.19 15.76
C GLU A 28 8.87 1.63 15.61
N LEU A 29 7.90 1.85 14.72
CA LEU A 29 7.26 3.16 14.54
C LEU A 29 6.57 3.62 15.83
N TYR A 30 5.85 2.71 16.49
CA TYR A 30 5.20 2.99 17.77
C TYR A 30 6.22 3.35 18.86
N ASN A 31 7.28 2.54 19.02
CA ASN A 31 8.32 2.73 20.03
C ASN A 31 9.05 4.08 19.87
N HIS A 32 9.21 4.54 18.62
CA HIS A 32 9.87 5.80 18.30
C HIS A 32 8.90 6.99 18.18
N ASN A 33 7.62 6.82 18.52
CA ASN A 33 6.58 7.86 18.43
C ASN A 33 6.43 8.46 17.02
N ILE A 34 6.65 7.65 15.98
CA ILE A 34 6.50 8.05 14.58
C ILE A 34 5.06 7.79 14.15
N LYS A 35 4.32 8.87 13.87
CA LYS A 35 2.91 8.79 13.46
C LYS A 35 2.78 8.60 11.96
N LEU A 36 2.16 7.49 11.57
CA LEU A 36 1.72 7.27 10.19
C LEU A 36 0.54 8.19 9.85
N TYR A 37 0.40 8.47 8.57
CA TYR A 37 -0.77 9.14 8.05
C TYR A 37 -1.99 8.23 8.20
N ASP A 38 -2.91 8.64 9.08
CA ASP A 38 -4.21 8.00 9.22
C ASP A 38 -5.15 8.60 8.17
N PHE A 39 -5.57 7.78 7.21
CA PHE A 39 -6.42 8.22 6.10
C PHE A 39 -7.77 8.72 6.63
N PRO A 40 -8.07 10.03 6.53
CA PRO A 40 -9.31 10.57 7.06
C PRO A 40 -10.49 10.18 6.17
N GLU A 41 -11.68 10.11 6.75
CA GLU A 41 -12.92 9.78 6.01
C GLU A 41 -13.21 10.78 4.87
N SER A 42 -12.69 12.01 4.96
CA SER A 42 -12.80 12.99 3.87
C SER A 42 -12.08 12.56 2.59
N VAL A 43 -11.05 11.69 2.67
CA VAL A 43 -10.40 11.12 1.47
C VAL A 43 -11.36 10.20 0.72
N ALA A 44 -12.32 9.56 1.40
CA ALA A 44 -13.36 8.75 0.73
C ALA A 44 -14.17 9.56 -0.26
N LYS A 45 -14.37 10.85 0.05
CA LYS A 45 -15.21 11.77 -0.74
C LYS A 45 -14.50 12.33 -1.97
N LEU A 46 -13.18 12.21 -2.06
CA LEU A 46 -12.38 12.73 -3.18
C LEU A 46 -12.32 11.75 -4.37
N GLY A 47 -12.73 10.49 -4.19
CA GLY A 47 -12.55 9.42 -5.16
C GLY A 47 -13.56 9.36 -6.31
N GLY A 48 -14.58 10.22 -6.36
CA GLY A 48 -15.59 10.25 -7.43
C GLY A 48 -16.47 9.01 -7.57
N ALA A 49 -16.31 8.01 -6.70
CA ALA A 49 -17.13 6.79 -6.63
C ALA A 49 -18.22 6.91 -5.54
N ASP A 50 -19.24 6.05 -5.60
CA ASP A 50 -20.33 5.99 -4.62
C ASP A 50 -19.80 5.99 -3.16
N GLU A 51 -20.27 6.92 -2.33
CA GLU A 51 -19.72 7.24 -0.99
C GLU A 51 -19.52 6.03 -0.06
N SER A 52 -20.33 4.98 -0.20
CA SER A 52 -20.26 3.77 0.62
C SER A 52 -19.12 2.82 0.24
N TYR A 53 -18.72 2.76 -1.03
CA TYR A 53 -17.62 1.92 -1.50
C TYR A 53 -16.28 2.49 -1.06
N SER A 54 -16.10 3.82 -1.17
CA SER A 54 -14.83 4.48 -0.87
C SER A 54 -14.45 4.44 0.63
N ALA A 55 -15.42 4.44 1.55
CA ALA A 55 -15.13 4.37 2.99
C ALA A 55 -14.59 2.99 3.42
N ASN A 56 -15.17 1.91 2.89
CA ASN A 56 -14.72 0.55 3.16
C ASN A 56 -13.33 0.28 2.58
N GLU A 57 -13.05 0.79 1.38
CA GLU A 57 -11.74 0.70 0.75
C GLU A 57 -10.65 1.41 1.56
N ILE A 58 -10.94 2.60 2.08
CA ILE A 58 -10.00 3.33 2.95
C ILE A 58 -9.76 2.61 4.27
N ARG A 59 -10.80 2.01 4.87
CA ARG A 59 -10.63 1.19 6.08
C ARG A 59 -9.75 -0.04 5.81
N GLN A 60 -9.93 -0.68 4.66
CA GLN A 60 -9.06 -1.78 4.25
C GLN A 60 -7.63 -1.31 3.97
N ALA A 61 -7.45 -0.14 3.34
CA ALA A 61 -6.14 0.44 3.06
C ALA A 61 -5.37 0.76 4.34
N ARG A 62 -6.05 1.28 5.38
CA ARG A 62 -5.49 1.48 6.72
C ARG A 62 -4.90 0.19 7.28
N GLY A 63 -5.63 -0.92 7.19
CA GLY A 63 -5.17 -2.23 7.66
C GLY A 63 -4.04 -2.85 6.82
N ARG A 64 -3.68 -2.27 5.67
CA ARG A 64 -2.63 -2.78 4.78
C ARG A 64 -1.27 -2.13 5.00
N GLN A 65 -1.19 -1.02 5.75
CA GLN A 65 0.08 -0.37 6.07
C GLN A 65 0.95 -1.24 6.99
N PRO A 66 2.28 -1.28 6.77
CA PRO A 66 3.02 -0.72 5.64
C PRO A 66 2.69 -1.38 4.29
N PHE A 67 2.63 -0.60 3.21
CA PHE A 67 2.30 -1.14 1.89
C PHE A 67 3.50 -1.90 1.30
N ALA A 68 3.31 -3.19 1.04
CA ALA A 68 4.28 -4.02 0.35
C ALA A 68 4.13 -3.80 -1.16
N VAL A 69 5.13 -3.17 -1.77
CA VAL A 69 5.08 -2.70 -3.15
C VAL A 69 6.23 -3.31 -3.95
N VAL A 70 5.90 -3.68 -5.18
CA VAL A 70 6.88 -4.02 -6.21
C VAL A 70 6.76 -2.99 -7.33
N THR A 71 7.89 -2.61 -7.90
CA THR A 71 7.98 -1.60 -8.95
C THR A 71 8.82 -2.13 -10.10
N SER A 72 8.56 -1.62 -11.30
CA SER A 72 9.40 -1.87 -12.47
C SER A 72 9.25 -0.72 -13.46
N ASN A 73 10.31 -0.49 -14.22
CA ASN A 73 10.35 0.45 -15.34
C ASN A 73 10.09 -0.24 -16.70
N ASN A 74 9.90 -1.56 -16.71
CA ASN A 74 9.66 -2.32 -17.92
C ASN A 74 8.17 -2.35 -18.24
N LEU A 75 7.81 -1.86 -19.42
CA LEU A 75 6.44 -1.83 -19.89
C LEU A 75 6.26 -2.82 -21.05
N VAL A 76 5.30 -3.71 -20.94
CA VAL A 76 4.98 -4.72 -21.96
C VAL A 76 3.58 -4.46 -22.50
N THR A 77 3.42 -4.58 -23.82
CA THR A 77 2.10 -4.49 -24.48
C THR A 77 1.57 -5.90 -24.70
N LEU A 78 0.40 -6.19 -24.14
CA LEU A 78 -0.31 -7.45 -24.30
C LEU A 78 -0.92 -7.55 -25.71
N PRO A 79 -1.30 -8.75 -26.19
CA PRO A 79 -1.91 -8.93 -27.52
C PRO A 79 -3.21 -8.13 -27.75
N ASP A 80 -3.90 -7.77 -26.68
CA ASP A 80 -5.10 -6.93 -26.70
C ASP A 80 -4.81 -5.41 -26.69
N GLY A 81 -3.54 -5.02 -26.76
CA GLY A 81 -3.09 -3.63 -26.76
C GLY A 81 -2.92 -2.99 -25.38
N ARG A 82 -3.24 -3.69 -24.28
CA ARG A 82 -3.06 -3.16 -22.91
C ARG A 82 -1.59 -3.10 -22.54
N LYS A 83 -1.19 -2.01 -21.88
CA LYS A 83 0.17 -1.80 -21.35
C LYS A 83 0.22 -2.18 -19.88
N VAL A 84 1.12 -3.09 -19.52
CA VAL A 84 1.32 -3.54 -18.14
C VAL A 84 2.78 -3.37 -17.72
N ILE A 85 3.01 -3.15 -16.43
CA ILE A 85 4.36 -3.11 -15.86
C ILE A 85 4.81 -4.56 -15.63
N TYR A 86 5.93 -4.93 -16.22
CA TYR A 86 6.51 -6.27 -16.09
C TYR A 86 7.45 -6.34 -14.89
N ILE A 87 7.12 -7.17 -13.93
CA ILE A 87 7.90 -7.43 -12.71
C ILE A 87 8.56 -8.80 -12.88
N PHE A 88 9.87 -8.88 -12.63
CA PHE A 88 10.65 -10.12 -12.71
C PHE A 88 10.53 -10.94 -11.43
#